data_AF-A0A8T7AJ14-F1
#
_entry.id   AF-A0A8T7AJ14-F1
#
_cell.length_a   1.000
_cell.length_b   1.000
_cell.length_c   1.000
_cell.angle_alpha   90.00
_cell.angle_beta   90.00
_cell.angle_gamma   90.00
#
_symmetry.space_group_name_H-M   'P 1'
#
loop_
_entity.id
_entity.type
_entity.pdbx_description
1 polymer ?
#
loop_
_entity_poly.entity_id
_entity_poly.type
_entity_poly.pdbx_seq_one_letter_code
_entity_poly.pdbx_strand_id
1 'polypeptide(L)'
;MAKSGEQHGKQVADAPANAIQRVSELRREIDDHNYRYYVLDDPSVPDAEYDRLMSELAELEREYPQLVVTESPTQRVGASPVDGFEQVRHELPMLSLDNAFSKESVADFDQRVRARLETDDPITYAVEPKIDGTAISLLYENGKLRRAATRGDGTTGEDVTHNVRTIASI
;
A
#
# COMPACT_ATOMS: atom_id res chain seq x y z
N MET A 1 -21.95 -25.64 -23.14
CA MET A 1 -22.83 -24.52 -23.57
C MET A 1 -23.55 -24.07 -22.30
N ALA A 2 -23.40 -22.87 -21.74
CA ALA A 2 -23.31 -21.55 -22.34
C ALA A 2 -22.24 -20.66 -21.68
N LYS A 3 -21.96 -19.55 -22.36
CA LYS A 3 -20.84 -18.61 -22.22
C LYS A 3 -20.90 -17.79 -20.93
N SER A 4 -19.80 -17.73 -20.20
CA SER A 4 -19.50 -16.66 -19.23
C SER A 4 -18.29 -15.91 -19.76
N GLY A 5 -18.55 -14.72 -20.31
CA GLY A 5 -17.53 -13.86 -20.89
C GLY A 5 -18.20 -12.55 -21.31
N GLU A 6 -17.53 -11.44 -21.01
CA GLU A 6 -17.86 -10.06 -21.41
C GLU A 6 -18.89 -9.31 -20.55
N GLN A 7 -18.45 -8.81 -19.39
CA GLN A 7 -19.02 -7.60 -18.78
C GLN A 7 -17.95 -6.64 -18.21
N HIS A 8 -16.83 -6.46 -18.91
CA HIS A 8 -15.82 -5.43 -18.54
C HIS A 8 -15.60 -4.35 -19.61
N GLY A 9 -16.36 -4.35 -20.71
CA GLY A 9 -16.08 -3.49 -21.87
C GLY A 9 -16.99 -2.28 -22.09
N LYS A 10 -17.99 -2.02 -21.24
CA LYS A 10 -19.11 -1.13 -21.61
C LYS A 10 -19.22 0.22 -20.88
N GLN A 11 -18.31 0.56 -19.95
CA GLN A 11 -18.47 1.77 -19.11
C GLN A 11 -17.51 2.94 -19.40
N VAL A 12 -16.43 2.76 -20.18
CA VAL A 12 -15.48 3.85 -20.50
C VAL A 12 -15.89 4.65 -21.75
N ALA A 13 -16.91 4.20 -22.48
CA ALA A 13 -17.19 4.63 -23.86
C ALA A 13 -17.72 6.07 -24.03
N ASP A 14 -18.19 6.73 -22.96
CA ASP A 14 -18.83 8.05 -23.04
C ASP A 14 -17.90 9.23 -22.67
N ALA A 15 -16.68 8.97 -22.18
CA ALA A 15 -15.73 10.05 -21.91
C ALA A 15 -14.92 10.40 -23.18
N PRO A 16 -14.67 11.69 -23.47
CA PRO A 16 -13.78 12.10 -24.55
C PRO A 16 -12.39 11.49 -24.39
N ALA A 17 -11.77 11.05 -25.50
CA ALA A 17 -10.45 10.40 -25.47
C ALA A 17 -9.36 11.27 -24.83
N ASN A 18 -9.44 12.60 -25.00
CA ASN A 18 -8.55 13.56 -24.35
C ASN A 18 -8.75 13.61 -22.83
N ALA A 19 -9.99 13.47 -22.34
CA ALA A 19 -10.27 13.42 -20.90
C ALA A 19 -9.73 12.12 -20.29
N ILE A 20 -9.92 10.97 -20.95
CA ILE A 20 -9.36 9.69 -20.53
C ILE A 20 -7.82 9.77 -20.43
N GLN A 21 -7.19 10.32 -21.46
CA GLN A 21 -5.74 10.48 -21.48
C GLN A 21 -5.27 11.44 -20.38
N ARG A 22 -5.91 12.60 -20.22
CA ARG A 22 -5.53 13.59 -19.22
C ARG A 22 -5.68 13.07 -17.79
N VAL A 23 -6.77 12.35 -17.49
CA VAL A 23 -6.96 11.68 -16.19
C VAL A 23 -5.83 10.68 -15.93
N SER A 24 -5.43 9.89 -16.93
CA SER A 24 -4.32 8.94 -16.78
C SER A 24 -2.97 9.63 -16.54
N GLU A 25 -2.72 10.76 -17.20
CA GLU A 25 -1.51 11.56 -17.02
C GLU A 25 -1.47 12.20 -15.62
N LEU A 26 -2.56 12.86 -15.23
CA LEU A 26 -2.70 13.49 -13.92
C LEU A 26 -2.48 12.50 -12.78
N ARG A 27 -3.10 11.31 -12.85
CA ARG A 27 -2.89 10.26 -11.86
C ARG A 27 -1.41 9.88 -11.73
N ARG A 28 -0.74 9.66 -12.86
CA ARG A 28 0.70 9.30 -12.85
C ARG A 28 1.56 10.42 -12.28
N GLU A 29 1.30 11.66 -12.65
CA GLU A 29 2.05 12.84 -12.21
C GLU A 29 1.89 13.07 -10.70
N ILE A 30 0.65 13.04 -10.22
CA ILE A 30 0.30 13.16 -8.80
C ILE A 30 0.90 12.00 -8.00
N ASP A 31 0.85 10.76 -8.51
CA ASP A 31 1.45 9.60 -7.84
C ASP A 31 2.98 9.72 -7.74
N ASP A 32 3.67 10.25 -8.76
CA ASP A 32 5.12 10.52 -8.69
C ASP A 32 5.43 11.59 -7.64
N HIS A 33 4.66 12.68 -7.61
CA HIS A 33 4.81 13.72 -6.60
C HIS A 33 4.56 13.19 -5.19
N ASN A 34 3.53 12.36 -5.00
CA ASN A 34 3.24 11.71 -3.72
C ASN A 34 4.37 10.79 -3.28
N TYR A 35 4.88 9.95 -4.18
CA TYR A 35 6.00 9.06 -3.87
C TYR A 35 7.24 9.85 -3.43
N ARG A 36 7.58 10.90 -4.18
CA ARG A 36 8.70 11.79 -3.85
C ARG A 36 8.53 12.50 -2.51
N TYR A 37 7.35 13.03 -2.24
CA TYR A 37 7.06 13.74 -0.99
C TYR A 37 7.03 12.77 0.21
N TYR A 38 6.24 11.70 0.15
CA TYR A 38 5.95 10.84 1.30
C TYR A 38 6.93 9.69 1.51
N VAL A 39 7.63 9.25 0.46
CA VAL A 39 8.55 8.09 0.53
C VAL A 39 10.00 8.51 0.44
N LEU A 40 10.33 9.43 -0.47
CA LEU A 40 11.72 9.87 -0.68
C LEU A 40 12.13 11.09 0.16
N ASP A 41 11.16 11.81 0.76
CA ASP A 41 11.39 13.10 1.44
C ASP A 41 12.10 14.12 0.51
N ASP A 42 11.78 14.09 -0.80
CA ASP A 42 12.39 14.90 -1.86
C ASP A 42 11.31 15.50 -2.79
N PRO A 43 10.50 16.46 -2.33
CA PRO A 43 9.41 17.03 -3.10
C PRO A 43 9.89 17.71 -4.38
N SER A 44 9.25 17.39 -5.51
CA SER A 44 9.65 17.88 -6.85
C SER A 44 8.89 19.14 -7.29
N VAL A 45 7.75 19.44 -6.68
CA VAL A 45 6.91 20.60 -7.00
C VAL A 45 6.43 21.29 -5.73
N PRO A 46 6.16 22.62 -5.76
CA PRO A 46 5.52 23.31 -4.65
C PRO A 46 4.06 22.89 -4.46
N ASP A 47 3.54 23.04 -3.24
CA ASP A 47 2.16 22.68 -2.86
C ASP A 47 1.10 23.27 -3.81
N ALA A 48 1.26 24.54 -4.22
CA ALA A 48 0.31 25.21 -5.12
C ALA A 48 0.19 24.52 -6.50
N GLU A 49 1.28 23.92 -6.98
CA GLU A 49 1.28 23.17 -8.24
C GLU A 49 0.62 21.81 -8.06
N TYR A 50 0.92 21.12 -6.95
CA TYR A 50 0.25 19.87 -6.58
C TYR A 50 -1.27 20.05 -6.43
N ASP A 51 -1.70 21.08 -5.70
CA ASP A 51 -3.11 21.40 -5.48
C ASP A 51 -3.86 21.69 -6.79
N ARG A 52 -3.17 22.32 -7.76
CA ARG A 52 -3.70 22.56 -9.10
C ARG A 52 -3.96 21.25 -9.84
N LEU A 53 -2.99 20.33 -9.84
CA LEU A 53 -3.13 19.02 -10.49
C LEU A 53 -4.24 18.18 -9.84
N MET A 54 -4.29 18.17 -8.50
CA MET A 54 -5.35 17.49 -7.74
C MET A 54 -6.74 18.05 -8.04
N SER A 55 -6.86 19.38 -8.13
CA SER A 55 -8.13 20.04 -8.45
C SER A 55 -8.59 19.71 -9.87
N GLU A 56 -7.67 19.73 -10.85
CA GLU A 56 -7.97 19.36 -12.24
C GLU A 56 -8.44 17.90 -12.35
N LEU A 57 -7.77 16.98 -11.64
CA LEU A 57 -8.17 15.57 -11.61
C LEU A 57 -9.57 15.39 -11.01
N ALA A 58 -9.84 16.07 -9.89
CA ALA A 58 -11.15 16.01 -9.23
C ALA A 58 -12.28 16.61 -10.11
N GLU A 59 -12.01 17.66 -10.87
CA GLU A 59 -12.96 18.24 -11.82
C GLU A 59 -13.29 17.28 -12.95
N LEU A 60 -12.28 16.65 -13.56
CA LEU A 60 -12.47 15.68 -14.63
C LEU A 60 -13.23 14.44 -14.16
N GLU A 61 -12.94 13.95 -12.95
CA GLU A 61 -13.65 12.82 -12.35
C GLU A 61 -15.09 13.15 -11.97
N ARG A 62 -15.37 14.40 -11.60
CA ARG A 62 -16.74 14.89 -11.37
C ARG A 62 -17.51 15.03 -12.68
N GLU A 63 -16.87 15.48 -13.75
CA GLU A 63 -17.48 15.60 -15.08
C GLU A 63 -17.71 14.23 -15.74
N TYR A 64 -16.78 13.28 -15.52
CA TYR A 64 -16.83 11.92 -16.04
C TYR A 64 -16.74 10.87 -14.92
N PRO A 65 -17.83 10.64 -14.16
CA PRO A 65 -17.83 9.72 -13.01
C PRO A 65 -17.38 8.29 -13.35
N GLN A 66 -17.58 7.85 -14.59
CA GLN A 66 -17.12 6.55 -15.09
C GLN A 66 -15.59 6.40 -15.14
N LEU A 67 -14.85 7.50 -15.07
CA LEU A 67 -13.39 7.49 -15.03
C LEU A 67 -12.85 7.28 -13.62
N VAL A 68 -13.65 7.48 -12.57
CA VAL A 68 -13.25 7.30 -11.17
C VAL A 68 -12.88 5.83 -10.92
N VAL A 69 -11.71 5.62 -10.34
CA VAL A 69 -11.24 4.29 -9.89
C VAL A 69 -10.83 4.37 -8.43
N THR A 70 -10.92 3.25 -7.73
CA THR A 70 -10.62 3.13 -6.28
C THR A 70 -9.20 3.56 -5.90
N GLU A 71 -8.27 3.50 -6.84
CA GLU A 71 -6.86 3.83 -6.67
C GLU A 71 -6.55 5.30 -6.97
N SER A 72 -7.53 6.08 -7.46
CA SER A 72 -7.29 7.49 -7.81
C SER A 72 -6.88 8.29 -6.57
N PRO A 73 -5.91 9.22 -6.68
CA PRO A 73 -5.49 10.08 -5.57
C PRO A 73 -6.65 10.83 -4.89
N THR A 74 -7.69 11.18 -5.65
CA THR A 74 -8.90 11.85 -5.14
C THR A 74 -9.71 11.00 -4.16
N GLN A 75 -9.53 9.68 -4.17
CA GLN A 75 -10.24 8.74 -3.30
C GLN A 75 -9.51 8.49 -1.97
N ARG A 76 -8.30 9.03 -1.79
CA ARG A 76 -7.48 8.77 -0.59
C ARG A 76 -7.95 9.55 0.65
N VAL A 77 -8.75 10.61 0.50
CA VAL A 77 -9.17 11.49 1.62
C VAL A 77 -10.69 11.59 1.70
N GLY A 78 -11.24 11.55 2.92
CA GLY A 78 -12.63 11.95 3.18
C GLY A 78 -13.67 10.83 3.08
N ALA A 79 -13.26 9.57 3.12
CA ALA A 79 -14.22 8.47 3.08
C ALA A 79 -14.93 8.24 4.44
N SER A 80 -16.20 7.84 4.36
CA SER A 80 -17.05 7.60 5.52
C SER A 80 -16.47 6.50 6.43
N PRO A 81 -16.66 6.58 7.76
CA PRO A 81 -16.29 5.50 8.67
C PRO A 81 -16.89 4.17 8.23
N VAL A 82 -16.10 3.10 8.24
CA VAL A 82 -16.57 1.75 7.90
C VAL A 82 -17.34 1.16 9.09
N ASP A 83 -18.48 0.50 8.84
CA ASP A 83 -19.35 -0.13 9.86
C ASP A 83 -18.77 -1.44 10.42
N GLY A 84 -17.49 -1.42 10.81
CA GLY A 84 -16.73 -2.54 11.37
C GLY A 84 -15.70 -3.12 10.41
N PHE A 85 -14.88 -4.04 10.94
CA PHE A 85 -13.81 -4.70 10.19
C PHE A 85 -14.14 -6.17 9.93
N GLU A 86 -14.04 -6.60 8.68
CA GLU A 86 -14.12 -8.02 8.33
C GLU A 86 -12.83 -8.74 8.75
N GLN A 87 -12.94 -10.02 9.11
CA GLN A 87 -11.76 -10.83 9.40
C GLN A 87 -11.12 -11.36 8.12
N VAL A 88 -9.79 -11.28 8.07
CA VAL A 88 -8.98 -11.73 6.95
C VAL A 88 -7.97 -12.76 7.44
N ARG A 89 -8.01 -13.95 6.84
CA ARG A 89 -6.95 -14.93 7.02
C ARG A 89 -5.74 -14.57 6.17
N HIS A 90 -4.57 -14.50 6.80
CA HIS A 90 -3.31 -14.27 6.12
C HIS A 90 -2.92 -15.51 5.29
N GLU A 91 -2.41 -15.28 4.07
CA GLU A 91 -1.92 -16.36 3.20
C GLU A 91 -0.67 -17.04 3.79
N LEU A 92 0.17 -16.24 4.44
CA LEU A 92 1.32 -16.66 5.21
C LEU A 92 1.21 -16.07 6.63
N PRO A 93 1.45 -16.87 7.70
CA PRO A 93 1.39 -16.36 9.06
C PRO A 93 2.37 -15.20 9.30
N MET A 94 1.90 -14.13 9.94
CA MET A 94 2.71 -13.02 10.42
C MET A 94 3.31 -13.37 11.79
N LEU A 95 4.59 -13.73 11.78
CA LEU A 95 5.33 -14.14 12.98
C LEU A 95 5.72 -12.96 13.87
N SER A 96 6.05 -13.26 15.12
CA SER A 96 6.76 -12.36 16.02
C SER A 96 8.25 -12.70 16.06
N LEU A 97 9.03 -11.79 16.62
CA LEU A 97 10.44 -12.01 16.91
C LEU A 97 10.64 -12.24 18.42
N ASP A 98 11.59 -13.11 18.76
CA ASP A 98 12.09 -13.21 20.12
C ASP A 98 12.89 -11.95 20.48
N ASN A 99 12.91 -11.62 21.77
CA ASN A 99 13.58 -10.41 22.26
C ASN A 99 14.96 -10.72 22.85
N ALA A 100 15.85 -9.74 22.74
CA ALA A 100 17.16 -9.71 23.40
C ALA A 100 17.34 -8.34 24.07
N PHE A 101 17.68 -8.32 25.35
CA PHE A 101 17.76 -7.09 26.17
C PHE A 101 19.17 -6.82 26.69
N SER A 102 20.13 -7.70 26.39
CA SER A 102 21.53 -7.54 26.80
C SER A 102 22.49 -7.94 25.68
N LYS A 103 23.73 -7.47 25.75
CA LYS A 103 24.77 -7.81 24.77
C LYS A 103 25.05 -9.31 24.74
N GLU A 104 25.00 -9.95 25.89
CA GLU A 104 25.20 -11.39 26.06
C GLU A 104 24.08 -12.16 25.35
N SER A 105 22.81 -11.75 25.50
CA SER A 105 21.69 -12.41 24.82
C SER A 105 21.77 -12.31 23.29
N VAL A 106 22.38 -11.24 22.76
CA VAL A 106 22.65 -11.08 21.32
C VAL A 106 23.83 -11.97 20.87
N ALA A 107 24.89 -12.06 21.68
CA ALA A 107 26.01 -12.96 21.40
C ALA A 107 25.58 -14.44 21.40
N ASP A 108 24.70 -14.83 22.33
CA ASP A 108 24.13 -16.17 22.37
C ASP A 108 23.26 -16.46 21.13
N PHE A 109 22.56 -15.45 20.61
CA PHE A 109 21.81 -15.56 19.37
C PHE A 109 22.75 -15.81 18.18
N ASP A 110 23.83 -15.04 18.04
CA ASP A 110 24.85 -15.25 17.00
C ASP A 110 25.44 -16.67 17.08
N GLN A 111 25.79 -17.12 18.28
CA GLN A 111 26.33 -18.47 18.48
C GLN A 111 25.33 -19.55 18.03
N ARG A 112 24.04 -19.39 18.35
CA ARG A 112 22.97 -20.32 17.92
C ARG A 112 22.76 -20.32 16.41
N VAL A 113 22.99 -19.19 15.73
CA VAL A 113 22.91 -19.07 14.27
C VAL A 113 24.11 -19.78 13.63
N ARG A 114 25.34 -19.46 14.04
CA ARG A 114 26.57 -20.08 13.52
C ARG A 114 26.58 -21.60 13.72
N ALA A 115 26.16 -22.07 14.89
CA ALA A 115 26.05 -23.50 15.16
C ALA A 115 25.05 -24.22 14.23
N ARG A 116 23.93 -23.57 13.86
CA ARG A 116 22.93 -24.14 12.94
C ARG A 116 23.33 -24.08 11.47
N LEU A 117 24.18 -23.13 11.12
CA LEU A 117 24.75 -23.00 9.77
C LEU A 117 26.06 -23.80 9.61
N GLU A 118 26.55 -24.43 10.68
CA GLU A 118 27.79 -25.21 10.72
C GLU A 118 29.01 -24.41 10.21
N THR A 119 29.09 -23.14 10.63
CA THR A 119 30.17 -22.24 10.22
C THR A 119 30.75 -21.45 11.40
N ASP A 120 32.06 -21.22 11.33
CA ASP A 120 32.79 -20.31 12.23
C ASP A 120 33.04 -18.94 11.60
N ASP A 121 32.70 -18.77 10.31
CA ASP A 121 32.87 -17.51 9.60
C ASP A 121 31.95 -16.41 10.18
N PRO A 122 32.37 -15.14 10.15
CA PRO A 122 31.52 -14.02 10.57
C PRO A 122 30.22 -13.96 9.76
N ILE A 123 29.08 -13.88 10.45
CA ILE A 123 27.78 -13.71 9.82
C ILE A 123 27.52 -12.23 9.57
N THR A 124 27.08 -11.89 8.35
CA THR A 124 26.58 -10.55 8.04
C THR A 124 25.10 -10.48 8.39
N TYR A 125 24.73 -9.55 9.28
CA TYR A 125 23.36 -9.30 9.70
C TYR A 125 22.82 -8.01 9.08
N ALA A 126 21.59 -8.04 8.59
CA ALA A 126 20.81 -6.84 8.34
C ALA A 126 20.24 -6.35 9.69
N VAL A 127 20.45 -5.07 10.01
CA VAL A 127 19.98 -4.47 11.25
C VAL A 127 19.11 -3.27 10.91
N GLU A 128 17.86 -3.31 11.36
CA GLU A 128 16.85 -2.29 11.12
C GLU A 128 16.30 -1.76 12.45
N PRO A 129 15.97 -0.46 12.56
CA PRO A 129 15.26 0.06 13.71
C PRO A 129 13.92 -0.66 13.91
N LYS A 130 13.64 -1.12 15.12
CA LYS A 130 12.34 -1.69 15.46
C LYS A 130 11.31 -0.57 15.59
N ILE A 131 10.51 -0.37 14.55
CA ILE A 131 9.42 0.61 14.55
C ILE A 131 8.35 0.16 15.55
N ASP A 132 7.99 1.06 16.46
CA ASP A 132 6.92 0.82 17.44
C ASP A 132 5.58 1.32 16.87
N GLY A 133 4.83 0.39 16.29
CA GLY A 133 3.56 0.68 15.63
C GLY A 133 2.75 -0.60 15.41
N THR A 134 1.71 -0.50 14.60
CA THR A 134 0.86 -1.65 14.25
C THR A 134 1.37 -2.31 12.98
N ALA A 135 1.62 -3.62 13.03
CA ALA A 135 1.99 -4.39 11.86
C ALA A 135 0.80 -4.54 10.89
N ILE A 136 1.04 -4.21 9.62
CA ILE A 136 0.08 -4.29 8.51
C ILE A 136 0.64 -5.22 7.42
N SER A 137 -0.21 -6.06 6.86
CA SER A 137 0.08 -6.87 5.67
C SER A 137 -0.61 -6.25 4.45
N LEU A 138 0.14 -6.04 3.36
CA LEU A 138 -0.36 -5.48 2.11
C LEU A 138 -0.28 -6.54 1.00
N LEU A 139 -1.42 -6.91 0.43
CA LEU A 139 -1.51 -7.80 -0.71
C LEU A 139 -1.65 -6.98 -1.99
N TYR A 140 -0.69 -7.13 -2.90
CA TYR A 140 -0.71 -6.52 -4.23
C TYR A 140 -0.94 -7.59 -5.30
N GLU A 141 -1.85 -7.33 -6.23
CA GLU A 141 -2.09 -8.14 -7.42
C GLU A 141 -1.87 -7.28 -8.66
N ASN A 142 -1.01 -7.71 -9.58
CA ASN A 142 -0.65 -6.96 -10.79
C ASN A 142 -0.22 -5.50 -10.49
N GLY A 143 0.52 -5.30 -9.40
CA GLY A 143 0.99 -3.98 -8.97
C GLY A 143 -0.07 -3.09 -8.32
N LYS A 144 -1.29 -3.59 -8.08
CA LYS A 144 -2.37 -2.83 -7.43
C LYS A 144 -2.65 -3.36 -6.04
N LEU A 145 -2.81 -2.46 -5.07
CA LEU A 145 -3.21 -2.84 -3.71
C LEU A 145 -4.59 -3.49 -3.77
N ARG A 146 -4.62 -4.80 -3.48
CA ARG A 146 -5.84 -5.60 -3.46
C ARG A 146 -6.48 -5.58 -2.09
N ARG A 147 -5.67 -5.74 -1.04
CA ARG A 147 -6.12 -5.85 0.35
C ARG A 147 -5.04 -5.40 1.32
N ALA A 148 -5.43 -4.80 2.43
CA ALA A 148 -4.58 -4.58 3.59
C ALA A 148 -5.22 -5.17 4.84
N ALA A 149 -4.42 -5.79 5.70
CA ALA A 149 -4.91 -6.41 6.92
C ALA A 149 -4.01 -6.11 8.13
N THR A 150 -4.60 -5.96 9.32
CA THR A 150 -3.84 -5.91 10.57
C THR A 150 -3.21 -7.27 10.86
N ARG A 151 -2.21 -7.33 11.75
CA ARG A 151 -1.63 -8.60 12.17
C ARG A 151 -2.63 -9.53 12.86
N GLY A 152 -3.48 -8.98 13.74
CA GLY A 152 -4.34 -9.75 14.63
C GLY A 152 -3.57 -10.79 15.45
N ASP A 153 -3.97 -12.06 15.38
CA ASP A 153 -3.30 -13.17 16.08
C ASP A 153 -2.09 -13.74 15.32
N GLY A 154 -1.76 -13.17 14.16
CA GLY A 154 -0.71 -13.64 13.26
C GLY A 154 -1.20 -14.57 12.16
N THR A 155 -2.37 -15.21 12.30
CA THR A 155 -3.02 -16.01 11.25
C THR A 155 -4.26 -15.33 10.69
N THR A 156 -4.98 -14.59 11.53
CA THR A 156 -6.18 -13.83 11.17
C THR A 156 -6.05 -12.41 11.69
N GLY A 157 -6.32 -11.44 10.82
CA GLY A 157 -6.37 -10.02 11.12
C GLY A 157 -7.70 -9.39 10.70
N GLU A 158 -7.73 -8.06 10.72
CA GLU A 158 -8.87 -7.24 10.32
C GLU A 158 -8.59 -6.59 8.96
N ASP A 159 -9.55 -6.60 8.03
CA ASP A 159 -9.45 -5.88 6.77
C ASP A 159 -9.47 -4.38 7.02
N VAL A 160 -8.34 -3.72 6.77
CA VAL A 160 -8.16 -2.27 6.91
C VAL A 160 -7.78 -1.63 5.58
N THR A 161 -8.13 -2.28 4.45
CA THR A 161 -7.81 -1.80 3.09
C THR A 161 -8.23 -0.37 2.89
N HIS A 162 -9.41 -0.02 3.39
CA HIS A 162 -9.95 1.32 3.28
C HIS A 162 -9.11 2.35 4.04
N ASN A 163 -8.77 2.06 5.29
CA ASN A 163 -7.95 2.94 6.13
C ASN A 163 -6.54 3.10 5.55
N VAL A 164 -5.94 2.01 5.09
CA VAL A 164 -4.59 1.98 4.52
C VAL A 164 -4.49 2.82 3.25
N ARG A 165 -5.54 2.86 2.42
CA ARG A 165 -5.58 3.75 1.23
C ARG A 165 -5.50 5.23 1.57
N THR A 166 -5.78 5.62 2.81
CA THR A 166 -5.65 7.01 3.26
C THR A 166 -4.23 7.38 3.70
N ILE A 167 -3.35 6.38 3.85
CA ILE A 167 -1.94 6.59 4.19
C ILE A 167 -1.18 6.90 2.91
N ALA A 168 -0.68 8.14 2.79
CA ALA A 168 -0.17 8.66 1.53
C ALA A 168 1.13 7.98 1.03
N SER A 169 1.92 7.37 1.93
CA SER A 169 3.13 6.63 1.58
C SER A 169 2.88 5.21 1.03
N ILE A 170 1.61 4.77 0.97
CA ILE A 170 1.20 3.44 0.49
C ILE A 170 0.62 3.52 -0.92
#